data_AF-A0A936UM07-F1
#
_entry.id   AF-A0A936UM07-F1
#
_cell.length_a   1.000
_cell.length_b   1.000
_cell.length_c   1.000
_cell.angle_alpha   90.00
_cell.angle_beta   90.00
_cell.angle_gamma   90.00
#
_symmetry.space_group_name_H-M   'P 1'
#
loop_
_entity.id
_entity.type
_entity.pdbx_description
1 polymer ?
#
loop_
_entity_poly.entity_id
_entity_poly.type
_entity_poly.pdbx_seq_one_letter_code
_entity_poly.pdbx_strand_id
1 'polypeptide(L)'
;MKRNPFDKFIKGETAIHIQVAEYLQYQYPNVMFHHSPNEARRTPFERYLISKMGVSAGFPDFVIYGEEYTIALELKYKNNTPTDAQLKWLQHFNGKADCVSFVAWSFESARYMIDQYLTNNEIALYDYARLDGSLFIEYVIDYKDILPAKIKKQLDL
;
A
#
# COMPACT_ATOMS: atom_id res chain seq x y z
N MET A 1 -28.49 -7.37 14.15
CA MET A 1 -27.52 -8.49 14.08
C MET A 1 -26.64 -8.48 15.33
N LYS A 2 -26.28 -9.65 15.89
CA LYS A 2 -25.29 -9.72 16.96
C LYS A 2 -23.91 -9.38 16.38
N ARG A 3 -23.15 -8.51 17.05
CA ARG A 3 -21.78 -8.14 16.65
C ARG A 3 -20.88 -9.38 16.71
N ASN A 4 -19.97 -9.52 15.74
CA ASN A 4 -19.06 -10.66 15.74
C ASN A 4 -18.03 -10.48 16.88
N PRO A 5 -17.82 -11.48 17.76
CA PRO A 5 -16.90 -11.35 18.88
C PRO A 5 -15.43 -11.08 18.47
N PHE A 6 -15.07 -11.32 17.21
CA PHE A 6 -13.73 -11.09 16.68
C PHE A 6 -13.50 -9.65 16.20
N ASP A 7 -14.54 -8.84 16.00
CA ASP A 7 -14.42 -7.46 15.52
C ASP A 7 -13.53 -6.59 16.42
N LYS A 8 -13.46 -6.93 17.70
CA LYS A 8 -12.59 -6.24 18.68
C LYS A 8 -11.10 -6.34 18.38
N PHE A 9 -10.69 -7.27 17.52
CA PHE A 9 -9.31 -7.45 17.08
C PHE A 9 -8.99 -6.67 15.80
N ILE A 10 -9.98 -6.16 15.09
CA ILE A 10 -9.81 -5.35 13.88
C ILE A 10 -9.39 -3.94 14.29
N LYS A 11 -8.08 -3.67 14.30
CA LYS A 11 -7.49 -2.39 14.71
C LYS A 11 -6.19 -2.15 13.95
N GLY A 12 -5.77 -0.88 13.90
CA GLY A 12 -4.48 -0.50 13.33
C GLY A 12 -4.35 -0.89 11.86
N GLU A 13 -3.21 -1.47 11.49
CA GLU A 13 -2.89 -1.87 10.11
C GLU A 13 -3.89 -2.89 9.56
N THR A 14 -4.34 -3.86 10.36
CA THR A 14 -5.38 -4.83 9.96
C THR A 14 -6.69 -4.16 9.56
N ALA A 15 -7.07 -3.05 10.20
CA ALA A 15 -8.28 -2.32 9.81
C ALA A 15 -8.09 -1.63 8.45
N ILE A 16 -6.87 -1.18 8.13
CA ILE A 16 -6.56 -0.60 6.81
C ILE A 16 -6.59 -1.68 5.74
N HIS A 17 -5.96 -2.84 5.98
CA HIS A 17 -5.99 -4.00 5.08
C HIS A 17 -7.43 -4.38 4.72
N ILE A 18 -8.31 -4.49 5.70
CA ILE A 18 -9.74 -4.82 5.49
C ILE A 18 -10.43 -3.75 4.64
N GLN A 19 -10.25 -2.47 4.97
CA GLN A 19 -10.85 -1.38 4.19
C GLN A 19 -10.38 -1.37 2.73
N VAL A 20 -9.09 -1.63 2.47
CA VAL A 20 -8.56 -1.74 1.10
C VAL A 20 -9.17 -2.93 0.35
N ALA A 21 -9.24 -4.11 0.99
CA ALA A 21 -9.83 -5.28 0.38
C ALA A 21 -11.32 -5.09 0.07
N GLU A 22 -12.10 -4.55 1.01
CA GLU A 22 -13.51 -4.21 0.81
C GLU A 22 -13.66 -3.19 -0.32
N TYR A 23 -12.84 -2.13 -0.32
CA TYR A 23 -12.89 -1.10 -1.33
C TYR A 23 -12.67 -1.64 -2.75
N LEU A 24 -11.64 -2.48 -2.94
CA LEU A 24 -11.37 -3.14 -4.22
C LEU A 24 -12.55 -4.02 -4.65
N GLN A 25 -13.10 -4.82 -3.73
CA GLN A 25 -14.24 -5.69 -4.02
C GLN A 25 -15.50 -4.90 -4.44
N TYR A 26 -15.76 -3.76 -3.82
CA TYR A 26 -16.97 -2.98 -4.07
C TYR A 26 -16.84 -2.00 -5.25
N GLN A 27 -15.73 -1.28 -5.35
CA GLN A 27 -15.55 -0.25 -6.38
C GLN A 27 -14.95 -0.80 -7.68
N TYR A 28 -14.13 -1.85 -7.58
CA TYR A 28 -13.44 -2.45 -8.72
C TYR A 28 -13.72 -3.95 -8.83
N PRO A 29 -14.99 -4.37 -8.97
CA PRO A 29 -15.38 -5.78 -8.90
C PRO A 29 -14.74 -6.67 -9.99
N ASN A 30 -14.25 -6.07 -11.07
CA ASN A 30 -13.57 -6.77 -12.17
C ASN A 30 -12.04 -6.79 -12.03
N VAL A 31 -11.48 -6.07 -11.06
CA VAL A 31 -10.05 -6.02 -10.81
C VAL A 31 -9.66 -7.18 -9.91
N MET A 32 -8.72 -7.98 -10.37
CA MET A 32 -8.17 -9.07 -9.58
C MET A 32 -7.11 -8.53 -8.62
N PHE A 33 -7.13 -8.99 -7.38
CA PHE A 33 -6.08 -8.65 -6.40
C PHE A 33 -5.78 -9.83 -5.47
N HIS A 34 -4.60 -9.80 -4.87
CA HIS A 34 -4.15 -10.74 -3.86
C HIS A 34 -3.64 -9.99 -2.64
N HIS A 35 -4.21 -10.28 -1.47
CA HIS A 35 -3.62 -9.94 -0.18
C HIS A 35 -2.66 -11.05 0.24
N SER A 36 -1.40 -10.69 0.56
CA SER A 36 -0.37 -11.60 1.04
C SER A 36 -0.20 -11.46 2.55
N PRO A 37 -0.82 -12.32 3.38
CA PRO A 37 -0.83 -12.18 4.84
C PRO A 37 0.49 -12.65 5.49
N ASN A 38 1.59 -11.97 5.19
CA ASN A 38 2.93 -12.30 5.70
C ASN A 38 3.07 -12.02 7.19
N GLU A 39 2.31 -11.07 7.71
CA GLU A 39 2.23 -10.63 9.10
C GLU A 39 1.60 -11.66 10.06
N ALA A 40 0.95 -12.70 9.52
CA ALA A 40 0.28 -13.69 10.36
C ALA A 40 1.26 -14.41 11.30
N ARG A 41 0.87 -14.50 12.58
CA ARG A 41 1.60 -15.28 13.59
C ARG A 41 1.58 -16.75 13.20
N ARG A 42 2.77 -17.35 13.14
CA ARG A 42 2.98 -18.76 12.78
C ARG A 42 3.83 -19.46 13.85
N THR A 43 3.70 -20.76 13.97
CA THR A 43 4.63 -21.61 14.74
C THR A 43 6.01 -21.64 14.07
N PRO A 44 7.09 -22.01 14.79
CA PRO A 44 8.42 -22.18 14.19
C PRO A 44 8.43 -23.19 13.02
N PHE A 45 7.67 -24.28 13.14
CA PHE A 45 7.58 -25.30 12.10
C PHE A 45 6.89 -24.76 10.83
N GLU A 46 5.78 -24.03 10.98
CA GLU A 46 5.10 -23.39 9.84
C GLU A 46 6.00 -22.38 9.15
N ARG A 47 6.75 -21.55 9.90
CA ARG A 47 7.74 -20.62 9.34
C ARG A 47 8.82 -21.35 8.51
N TYR A 48 9.32 -22.48 9.03
CA TYR A 48 10.26 -23.30 8.30
C TYR A 48 9.66 -23.80 6.97
N LEU A 49 8.46 -24.38 6.99
CA LEU A 49 7.81 -24.89 5.78
C LEU A 49 7.58 -23.80 4.73
N ILE A 50 7.01 -22.65 5.10
CA ILE A 50 6.75 -21.57 4.13
C ILE A 50 8.04 -21.02 3.51
N SER A 51 9.14 -21.00 4.27
CA SER A 51 10.44 -20.60 3.72
C SER A 51 10.95 -21.58 2.65
N LYS A 52 10.62 -22.87 2.78
CA LYS A 52 10.94 -23.90 1.78
C LYS A 52 10.01 -23.87 0.57
N MET A 53 8.80 -23.35 0.73
CA MET A 53 7.83 -23.16 -0.34
C MET A 53 8.02 -21.84 -1.12
N GLY A 54 9.01 -21.02 -0.75
CA GLY A 54 9.34 -19.79 -1.48
C GLY A 54 8.54 -18.56 -1.04
N VAL A 55 7.84 -18.60 0.10
CA VAL A 55 7.21 -17.40 0.67
C VAL A 55 8.30 -16.38 0.97
N SER A 56 8.20 -15.23 0.31
CA SER A 56 9.23 -14.21 0.34
C SER A 56 8.97 -13.21 1.46
N ALA A 57 9.95 -13.04 2.34
CA ALA A 57 9.89 -12.02 3.38
C ALA A 57 9.77 -10.63 2.75
N GLY A 58 8.87 -9.81 3.29
CA GLY A 58 8.65 -8.44 2.83
C GLY A 58 7.94 -8.33 1.48
N PHE A 59 7.36 -9.42 0.94
CA PHE A 59 6.48 -9.28 -0.22
C PHE A 59 5.32 -8.33 0.14
N PRO A 60 4.90 -7.43 -0.79
CA PRO A 60 3.90 -6.39 -0.51
C PRO A 60 2.60 -6.96 0.04
N ASP A 61 1.91 -6.20 0.88
CA ASP A 61 0.62 -6.60 1.44
C ASP A 61 -0.40 -6.89 0.34
N PHE A 62 -0.50 -6.03 -0.68
CA PHE A 62 -1.41 -6.21 -1.80
C PHE A 62 -0.67 -6.20 -3.13
N VAL A 63 -1.07 -7.12 -4.03
CA VAL A 63 -0.81 -7.03 -5.46
C VAL A 63 -2.14 -6.93 -6.18
N ILE A 64 -2.32 -5.87 -6.97
CA ILE A 64 -3.56 -5.54 -7.66
C ILE A 64 -3.28 -5.48 -9.16
N TYR A 65 -4.02 -6.26 -9.95
CA TYR A 65 -3.83 -6.36 -11.40
C TYR A 65 -4.78 -5.41 -12.12
N GLY A 66 -4.32 -4.19 -12.38
CA GLY A 66 -5.00 -3.25 -13.28
C GLY A 66 -4.78 -3.61 -14.75
N GLU A 67 -5.51 -2.93 -15.65
CA GLU A 67 -5.38 -3.18 -17.09
C GLU A 67 -4.02 -2.75 -17.65
N GLU A 68 -3.50 -1.62 -17.20
CA GLU A 68 -2.21 -1.07 -17.65
C GLU A 68 -1.05 -1.34 -16.68
N TYR A 69 -1.34 -1.34 -15.37
CA TYR A 69 -0.33 -1.47 -14.33
C TYR A 69 -0.71 -2.54 -13.31
N THR A 70 0.29 -3.35 -12.93
CA THR A 70 0.26 -4.13 -11.69
C THR A 70 0.72 -3.25 -10.53
N ILE A 71 -0.13 -3.10 -9.51
CA ILE A 71 0.14 -2.29 -8.34
C ILE A 71 0.63 -3.18 -7.19
N ALA A 72 1.79 -2.88 -6.63
CA ALA A 72 2.31 -3.44 -5.40
C ALA A 72 2.14 -2.43 -4.24
N LEU A 73 1.22 -2.72 -3.33
CA LEU A 73 0.85 -1.83 -2.23
C LEU A 73 1.31 -2.41 -0.89
N GLU A 74 2.10 -1.62 -0.17
CA GLU A 74 2.52 -1.89 1.21
C GLU A 74 1.75 -0.96 2.17
N LEU A 75 1.12 -1.51 3.19
CA LEU A 75 0.34 -0.73 4.15
C LEU A 75 1.11 -0.59 5.46
N LYS A 76 1.00 0.60 6.05
CA LYS A 76 1.58 0.91 7.35
C LYS A 76 0.56 1.59 8.23
N TYR A 77 0.83 1.55 9.53
CA TYR A 77 0.02 2.25 10.52
C TYR A 77 0.88 3.11 11.44
N LYS A 78 0.44 4.37 11.67
CA LYS A 78 1.12 5.37 12.49
C LYS A 78 2.57 5.59 12.03
N ASN A 79 3.55 5.36 12.90
CA ASN A 79 4.96 5.66 12.64
C ASN A 79 5.73 4.43 12.15
N ASN A 80 5.03 3.33 11.82
CA ASN A 80 5.67 2.15 11.25
C ASN A 80 6.23 2.50 9.87
N THR A 81 7.45 2.08 9.59
CA THR A 81 8.09 2.25 8.29
C THR A 81 8.27 0.89 7.61
N PRO A 82 8.37 0.84 6.26
CA PRO A 82 8.77 -0.36 5.55
C PRO A 82 10.11 -0.88 6.04
N THR A 83 10.25 -2.20 6.07
CA THR A 83 11.52 -2.87 6.32
C THR A 83 12.37 -2.89 5.05
N ASP A 84 13.69 -3.13 5.18
CA ASP A 84 14.58 -3.24 4.01
C ASP A 84 14.15 -4.33 3.02
N ALA A 85 13.57 -5.43 3.52
CA ALA A 85 13.04 -6.50 2.66
C ALA A 85 11.83 -6.03 1.84
N GLN A 86 10.95 -5.22 2.45
CA GLN A 86 9.81 -4.61 1.77
C GLN A 86 10.27 -3.59 0.73
N LEU A 87 11.21 -2.71 1.10
CA LEU A 87 11.78 -1.72 0.18
C LEU A 87 12.41 -2.40 -1.06
N LYS A 88 13.10 -3.53 -0.89
CA LYS A 88 13.65 -4.31 -2.01
C LYS A 88 12.57 -4.82 -2.96
N TRP A 89 11.44 -5.31 -2.44
CA TRP A 89 10.32 -5.74 -3.29
C TRP A 89 9.67 -4.57 -4.01
N LEU A 90 9.40 -3.47 -3.31
CA LEU A 90 8.82 -2.26 -3.92
C LEU A 90 9.72 -1.73 -5.05
N GLN A 91 11.03 -1.63 -4.81
CA GLN A 91 12.01 -1.27 -5.84
C GLN A 91 12.00 -2.25 -7.02
N HIS A 92 11.84 -3.55 -6.76
CA HIS A 92 11.74 -4.55 -7.82
C HIS A 92 10.51 -4.33 -8.72
N PHE A 93 9.34 -4.07 -8.13
CA PHE A 93 8.12 -3.75 -8.87
C PHE A 93 8.30 -2.45 -9.67
N ASN A 94 8.78 -1.37 -9.06
CA ASN A 94 9.03 -0.10 -9.77
C ASN A 94 10.05 -0.22 -10.92
N GLY A 95 10.90 -1.25 -10.90
CA GLY A 95 11.84 -1.52 -11.98
C GLY A 95 11.22 -2.22 -13.21
N LYS A 96 9.92 -2.55 -13.20
CA LYS A 96 9.21 -3.15 -14.33
C LYS A 96 8.36 -2.11 -15.05
N ALA A 97 8.24 -2.23 -16.38
CA ALA A 97 7.59 -1.23 -17.21
C ALA A 97 6.09 -1.07 -16.92
N ASP A 98 5.44 -2.15 -16.50
CA ASP A 98 4.00 -2.29 -16.29
C ASP A 98 3.66 -2.48 -14.79
N CYS A 99 4.55 -2.04 -13.90
CA CYS A 99 4.34 -2.15 -12.47
C CYS A 99 4.59 -0.83 -11.77
N VAL A 100 3.81 -0.58 -10.72
CA VAL A 100 4.03 0.53 -9.80
C VAL A 100 3.92 0.03 -8.37
N SER A 101 4.63 0.68 -7.46
CA SER A 101 4.58 0.36 -6.05
C SER A 101 4.57 1.59 -5.17
N PHE A 102 3.87 1.51 -4.04
CA PHE A 102 3.80 2.58 -3.07
C PHE A 102 3.49 2.07 -1.66
N VAL A 103 3.81 2.92 -0.69
CA VAL A 103 3.51 2.70 0.73
C VAL A 103 2.40 3.65 1.15
N ALA A 104 1.37 3.14 1.83
CA ALA A 104 0.28 3.96 2.34
C ALA A 104 0.07 3.77 3.85
N TRP A 105 -0.15 4.88 4.56
CA TRP A 105 -0.29 4.90 6.03
C TRP A 105 -1.73 4.95 6.53
N SER A 106 -2.68 5.02 5.59
CA SER A 106 -4.11 5.10 5.85
C SER A 106 -4.90 4.52 4.67
N PHE A 107 -6.16 4.17 4.93
CA PHE A 107 -7.08 3.77 3.87
C PHE A 107 -7.23 4.86 2.81
N GLU A 108 -7.38 6.13 3.21
CA GLU A 108 -7.54 7.24 2.26
C GLU A 108 -6.34 7.40 1.33
N SER A 109 -5.11 7.30 1.86
CA SER A 109 -3.90 7.34 1.02
C SER A 109 -3.81 6.13 0.07
N ALA A 110 -4.21 4.94 0.53
CA ALA A 110 -4.22 3.75 -0.31
C ALA A 110 -5.25 3.87 -1.43
N ARG A 111 -6.48 4.29 -1.08
CA ARG A 111 -7.57 4.55 -2.02
C ARG A 111 -7.17 5.54 -3.10
N TYR A 112 -6.62 6.69 -2.72
CA TYR A 112 -6.19 7.71 -3.68
C TYR A 112 -5.25 7.13 -4.73
N MET A 113 -4.21 6.41 -4.28
CA MET A 113 -3.22 5.82 -5.19
C MET A 113 -3.81 4.69 -6.05
N ILE A 114 -4.64 3.83 -5.47
CA ILE A 114 -5.37 2.79 -6.23
C ILE A 114 -6.20 3.44 -7.34
N ASP A 115 -6.96 4.50 -7.03
CA ASP A 115 -7.83 5.19 -7.98
C ASP A 115 -7.04 5.80 -9.12
N GLN A 116 -5.88 6.42 -8.83
CA GLN A 116 -5.01 6.99 -9.86
C GLN A 116 -4.60 5.95 -10.92
N TYR A 117 -4.26 4.72 -10.51
CA TYR A 117 -3.73 3.71 -11.43
C TYR A 117 -4.79 2.75 -11.99
N LEU A 118 -5.96 2.61 -11.35
CA LEU A 118 -7.03 1.73 -11.84
C LEU A 118 -8.08 2.43 -12.69
N THR A 119 -8.36 3.72 -12.47
CA THR A 119 -9.47 4.39 -13.19
C THR A 119 -9.07 4.97 -14.53
N ASN A 120 -7.77 5.20 -14.75
CA ASN A 120 -7.22 5.87 -15.93
C ASN A 120 -8.14 6.99 -16.47
N ASN A 121 -8.72 7.79 -15.57
CA ASN A 121 -9.58 8.88 -15.99
C ASN A 121 -8.71 9.82 -16.83
N GLU A 122 -9.07 10.02 -18.10
CA GLU A 122 -8.47 10.99 -19.04
C GLU A 122 -8.30 12.40 -18.44
N ILE A 123 -8.90 12.67 -17.27
CA ILE A 123 -8.71 13.85 -16.43
C ILE A 123 -7.24 13.99 -15.95
N ALA A 124 -6.43 12.92 -15.91
CA ALA A 124 -5.01 12.98 -15.51
C ALA A 124 -4.05 13.39 -16.65
N LEU A 125 -4.50 13.49 -17.91
CA LEU A 125 -3.67 13.96 -19.03
C LEU A 125 -3.41 15.48 -19.04
N TYR A 126 -3.95 16.24 -18.08
CA TYR A 126 -3.88 17.71 -18.09
C TYR A 126 -2.71 18.36 -17.32
N ASP A 127 -1.77 17.62 -16.71
CA ASP A 127 -0.70 18.27 -15.92
C ASP A 127 0.75 17.79 -16.14
N TYR A 128 1.02 16.83 -17.03
CA TYR A 128 2.41 16.38 -17.30
C TYR A 128 2.93 16.66 -18.72
N ALA A 129 2.12 17.26 -19.59
CA ALA A 129 2.53 17.60 -20.95
C ALA A 129 3.46 18.84 -21.04
N ARG A 130 3.83 19.48 -19.93
CA ARG A 130 4.70 20.67 -19.95
C ARG A 130 5.67 20.65 -18.79
N LEU A 131 6.91 20.20 -19.04
CA LEU A 131 8.13 21.00 -18.91
C LEU A 131 9.36 20.06 -19.07
N ASP A 132 9.90 20.12 -20.29
CA ASP A 132 11.34 20.13 -20.58
C ASP A 132 12.32 19.02 -20.18
N GLY A 133 11.88 17.80 -19.90
CA GLY A 133 12.75 16.63 -20.08
C GLY A 133 14.11 16.71 -19.39
N SER A 134 14.16 16.87 -18.06
CA SER A 134 15.19 16.25 -17.22
C SER A 134 14.90 16.34 -15.71
N LEU A 135 15.33 15.27 -15.02
CA LEU A 135 15.43 15.00 -13.56
C LEU A 135 14.19 14.49 -12.80
N PHE A 136 14.26 13.21 -12.41
CA PHE A 136 13.40 12.57 -11.42
C PHE A 136 13.68 13.13 -10.02
N ILE A 137 12.64 13.64 -9.36
CA ILE A 137 12.57 13.79 -7.90
C ILE A 137 11.18 13.28 -7.49
N GLU A 138 11.13 12.13 -6.82
CA GLU A 138 9.91 11.63 -6.17
C GLU A 138 9.44 12.66 -5.14
N TYR A 139 8.31 13.32 -5.42
CA TYR A 139 7.57 14.03 -4.39
C TYR A 139 6.84 13.01 -3.52
N VAL A 140 7.42 12.73 -2.36
CA VAL A 140 6.67 12.30 -1.18
C VAL A 140 5.75 13.46 -0.79
N ILE A 141 4.43 13.22 -0.72
CA ILE A 141 3.46 14.21 -0.25
C ILE A 141 3.86 14.70 1.17
N ASP A 142 4.09 16.00 1.32
CA ASP A 142 4.62 16.68 2.52
C ASP A 142 3.58 16.83 3.66
N TYR A 143 3.61 15.86 4.59
CA TYR A 143 3.48 15.85 6.07
C TYR A 143 2.76 16.95 6.91
N LYS A 144 2.30 18.09 6.39
CA LYS A 144 1.84 19.21 7.25
C LYS A 144 0.43 19.08 7.83
N ASP A 145 -0.43 18.26 7.22
CA ASP A 145 -1.85 18.18 7.61
C ASP A 145 -2.19 17.02 8.57
N ILE A 146 -1.24 16.14 8.87
CA ILE A 146 -1.53 14.85 9.53
C ILE A 146 -0.88 14.71 10.92
N LEU A 147 0.04 15.60 11.31
CA LEU A 147 0.77 15.46 12.59
C LEU A 147 -0.03 15.97 13.81
N PRO A 148 -0.10 15.20 14.93
CA PRO A 148 -0.66 15.67 16.19
C PRO A 148 0.05 16.93 16.71
N ALA A 149 -0.71 17.90 17.22
CA ALA A 149 -0.23 19.23 17.63
C ALA A 149 0.99 19.23 18.58
N LYS A 150 1.20 18.16 19.34
CA LYS A 150 2.33 18.02 20.27
C LYS A 150 3.68 17.84 19.57
N ILE A 151 3.70 17.32 18.34
CA ILE A 151 4.92 17.11 17.54
C ILE A 151 5.30 18.37 16.74
N LYS A 152 4.31 19.15 16.28
CA LYS A 152 4.55 20.44 15.58
C LYS A 152 5.39 21.40 16.42
N LYS A 153 5.06 21.51 17.71
CA LYS A 153 5.73 22.39 18.68
C LYS A 153 7.19 22.00 19.02
N GLN A 154 7.65 20.79 18.70
CA GLN A 154 9.02 20.34 19.00
C GLN A 154 9.99 20.51 17.83
N LEU A 155 9.48 20.84 16.63
CA LEU A 155 10.26 20.91 15.39
C LEU A 155 10.31 22.34 14.79
N ASP A 156 9.85 23.36 15.53
CA ASP A 156 9.68 24.75 15.05
C ASP A 156 8.96 24.84 13.68
N LEU A 157 7.87 24.06 13.55
CA LEU A 157 6.88 24.12 12.47
C LEU A 157 5.50 24.54 12.99
#